data_AF-A0A9E3NNS7-F1
#
_entry.id   AF-A0A9E3NNS7-F1
#
_cell.length_a   1.000
_cell.length_b   1.000
_cell.length_c   1.000
_cell.angle_alpha   90.00
_cell.angle_beta   90.00
_cell.angle_gamma   90.00
#
_symmetry.space_group_name_H-M   'P 1'
#
loop_
_entity.id
_entity.type
_entity.pdbx_description
1 polymer ?
#
loop_
_entity_poly.entity_id
_entity_poly.type
_entity_poly.pdbx_seq_one_letter_code
_entity_poly.pdbx_strand_id
1 'polypeptide(L)'
;MAKSRTVFTVVAVITIAGTIASTGFGSGARARFAEAKARAEAQGASARTPSNATVPLYREGREALEEARVHASAGRRAEAASALARALGRAKELEGRRSFVSSFVASKLVAHVLDRTDGDPSLLDDPVLAAALRRTTLPSARRPLASERLHALARLATIPEQVPLRTGGLVESVTTDAMREVERTLGEMEAAVLAGDLARCEQAALSSRGVARQVTVGPSFCKHAGEVVTTNARLERVRARVSG
;
A
#
# COMPACT_ATOMS: atom_id res chain seq x y z
N MET A 1 23.79 -9.21 13.58
CA MET A 1 22.38 -8.93 13.21
C MET A 1 22.33 -7.66 12.36
N ALA A 2 22.29 -7.83 11.04
CA ALA A 2 22.36 -6.69 10.11
C ALA A 2 20.98 -6.05 9.95
N LYS A 3 20.89 -4.74 10.23
CA LYS A 3 19.73 -3.89 9.96
C LYS A 3 19.58 -3.72 8.44
N SER A 4 18.58 -4.37 7.86
CA SER A 4 18.13 -4.08 6.48
C SER A 4 17.39 -2.74 6.49
N ARG A 5 18.06 -1.68 6.04
CA ARG A 5 17.46 -0.38 5.74
C ARG A 5 16.94 -0.41 4.31
N THR A 6 15.69 -0.03 4.14
CA THR A 6 14.92 0.03 2.90
C THR A 6 15.55 1.04 1.92
N VAL A 7 16.48 0.58 1.08
CA VAL A 7 17.07 1.33 -0.04
C VAL A 7 16.26 1.02 -1.30
N PHE A 8 15.11 1.66 -1.50
CA PHE A 8 14.25 1.41 -2.68
C PHE A 8 14.06 2.64 -3.57
N THR A 9 14.38 3.84 -3.09
CA THR A 9 14.17 5.09 -3.85
C THR A 9 15.36 5.47 -4.74
N VAL A 10 16.58 5.05 -4.38
CA VAL A 10 17.82 5.46 -5.08
C VAL A 10 18.14 4.56 -6.29
N VAL A 11 17.66 3.31 -6.30
CA VAL A 11 17.99 2.33 -7.34
C VAL A 11 17.31 2.65 -8.68
N ALA A 12 16.08 3.18 -8.67
CA ALA A 12 15.34 3.50 -9.90
C ALA A 12 15.99 4.64 -10.71
N VAL A 13 16.50 5.69 -10.05
CA VAL A 13 17.19 6.79 -10.73
C VAL A 13 18.57 6.36 -11.26
N ILE A 14 19.28 5.49 -10.53
CA ILE A 14 20.59 4.95 -10.97
C ILE A 14 20.44 4.02 -12.17
N THR A 15 19.35 3.26 -12.29
CA THR A 15 19.20 2.26 -13.37
C THR A 15 18.77 2.90 -14.69
N ILE A 16 17.89 3.91 -14.67
CA ILE A 16 17.56 4.71 -15.86
C ILE A 16 18.81 5.44 -16.36
N ALA A 17 19.59 6.03 -15.47
CA ALA A 17 20.87 6.64 -15.82
C ALA A 17 21.93 5.63 -16.29
N GLY A 18 21.98 4.43 -15.71
CA GLY A 18 22.90 3.35 -16.10
C GLY A 18 22.59 2.77 -17.47
N THR A 19 21.31 2.71 -17.85
CA THR A 19 20.87 2.25 -19.16
C THR A 19 21.08 3.33 -20.23
N ILE A 20 21.01 4.61 -19.86
CA ILE A 20 21.35 5.74 -20.73
C ILE A 20 22.88 5.94 -20.83
N ALA A 21 23.65 5.53 -19.80
CA ALA A 21 25.11 5.63 -19.77
C ALA A 21 25.83 4.53 -20.57
N SER A 22 25.20 3.38 -20.87
CA SER A 22 25.79 2.34 -21.72
C SER A 22 25.74 2.71 -23.21
N THR A 23 24.89 3.65 -23.61
CA THR A 23 24.90 4.29 -24.92
C THR A 23 25.76 5.55 -24.88
N GLY A 24 27.10 5.37 -24.82
CA GLY A 24 28.15 6.36 -25.11
C GLY A 24 27.86 7.83 -24.79
N PHE A 25 28.17 8.29 -23.58
CA PHE A 25 28.27 9.73 -23.28
C PHE A 25 29.60 10.08 -22.60
N GLY A 26 30.26 11.11 -23.13
CA GLY A 26 31.55 11.64 -22.67
C GLY A 26 31.52 12.22 -21.26
N SER A 27 32.73 12.44 -20.71
CA SER A 27 33.03 12.83 -19.32
C SER A 27 32.20 13.99 -18.75
N GLY A 28 31.70 14.92 -19.58
CA GLY A 28 30.82 16.02 -19.15
C GLY A 28 29.42 15.62 -18.70
N ALA A 29 28.89 14.48 -19.16
CA ALA A 29 27.56 14.00 -18.76
C ALA A 29 27.56 13.44 -17.33
N ARG A 30 28.67 12.84 -16.89
CA ARG A 30 28.83 12.31 -15.53
C ARG A 30 28.82 13.40 -14.46
N ALA A 31 29.46 14.54 -14.73
CA ALA A 31 29.49 15.68 -13.80
C ALA A 31 28.09 16.30 -13.60
N ARG A 32 27.33 16.45 -14.69
CA ARG A 32 25.95 16.98 -14.63
C ARG A 32 24.97 16.00 -14.00
N PHE A 33 25.20 14.70 -14.16
CA PHE A 33 24.43 13.67 -13.47
C PHE A 33 24.66 13.68 -11.95
N ALA A 34 25.91 13.88 -11.52
CA ALA A 34 26.22 14.03 -10.10
C ALA A 34 25.54 15.27 -9.49
N GLU A 35 25.46 16.36 -10.24
CA GLU A 35 24.79 17.60 -9.81
C GLU A 35 23.26 17.45 -9.75
N ALA A 36 22.65 16.80 -10.75
CA ALA A 36 21.22 16.50 -10.72
C ALA A 36 20.84 15.54 -9.58
N LYS A 37 21.69 14.54 -9.32
CA LYS A 37 21.55 13.64 -8.17
C LYS A 37 21.63 14.40 -6.84
N ALA A 38 22.59 15.32 -6.69
CA ALA A 38 22.73 16.13 -5.49
C ALA A 38 21.51 17.05 -5.26
N ARG A 39 20.90 17.60 -6.32
CA ARG A 39 19.66 18.39 -6.23
C ARG A 39 18.44 17.55 -5.87
N ALA A 40 18.32 16.35 -6.44
CA ALA A 40 17.25 15.42 -6.09
C ALA A 40 17.37 14.91 -4.64
N GLU A 41 18.59 14.67 -4.14
CA GLU A 41 18.85 14.34 -2.74
C GLU A 41 18.53 15.52 -1.80
N ALA A 42 18.86 16.76 -2.20
CA ALA A 42 18.52 17.96 -1.45
C ALA A 42 17.00 18.22 -1.39
N GLN A 43 16.27 17.93 -2.46
CA GLN A 43 14.80 18.06 -2.52
C GLN A 43 14.08 16.89 -1.81
N GLY A 44 14.65 15.68 -1.85
CA GLY A 44 14.14 14.50 -1.15
C GLY A 44 14.21 14.60 0.39
N ALA A 45 15.04 15.50 0.93
CA ALA A 45 15.10 15.78 2.37
C ALA A 45 13.97 16.71 2.88
N SER A 46 13.25 17.40 1.98
CA SER A 46 12.19 18.38 2.33
C SER A 46 10.77 17.84 2.14
N ALA A 47 10.60 16.70 1.46
CA ALA A 47 9.32 16.03 1.38
C ALA A 47 9.00 15.40 2.74
N ARG A 48 8.13 16.04 3.54
CA ARG A 48 7.50 15.44 4.73
C ARG A 48 7.06 14.02 4.38
N THR A 49 7.80 13.03 4.85
CA THR A 49 7.56 11.63 4.53
C THR A 49 6.15 11.26 5.00
N PRO A 50 5.24 10.80 4.12
CA PRO A 50 3.88 10.39 4.51
C PRO A 50 3.83 9.23 5.53
N SER A 51 4.99 8.67 5.91
CA SER A 51 5.12 7.43 6.69
C SER A 51 5.06 7.59 8.21
N ASN A 52 5.24 8.80 8.77
CA ASN A 52 5.51 8.91 10.22
C ASN A 52 4.30 8.62 11.13
N ALA A 53 3.08 8.68 10.62
CA ALA A 53 1.89 8.49 11.46
C ALA A 53 1.09 7.20 11.17
N THR A 54 1.54 6.35 10.24
CA THR A 54 0.96 4.99 10.06
C THR A 54 1.42 4.04 11.17
N VAL A 55 2.71 4.10 11.55
CA VAL A 55 3.30 3.21 12.57
C VAL A 55 2.69 3.44 13.96
N PRO A 56 2.55 4.69 14.46
CA PRO A 56 1.89 4.94 15.75
C PRO A 56 0.45 4.40 15.80
N LEU A 57 -0.36 4.67 14.78
CA LEU A 57 -1.76 4.19 14.72
C LEU A 57 -1.85 2.66 14.69
N TYR A 58 -0.98 2.00 13.94
CA TYR A 58 -0.93 0.54 13.93
C TYR A 58 -0.54 -0.02 15.30
N ARG A 59 0.45 0.60 15.98
CA ARG A 59 0.86 0.21 17.33
C ARG A 59 -0.30 0.35 18.32
N GLU A 60 -0.99 1.49 18.33
CA GLU A 60 -2.15 1.71 19.20
C GLU A 60 -3.30 0.72 18.91
N GLY A 61 -3.54 0.39 17.64
CA GLY A 61 -4.51 -0.64 17.27
C GLY A 61 -4.12 -2.03 17.78
N ARG A 62 -2.82 -2.37 17.74
CA ARG A 62 -2.28 -3.62 18.29
C ARG A 62 -2.37 -3.67 19.81
N GLU A 63 -2.08 -2.56 20.50
CA GLU A 63 -2.23 -2.44 21.96
C GLU A 63 -3.69 -2.70 22.36
N ALA A 64 -4.66 -2.11 21.65
CA ALA A 64 -6.08 -2.35 21.89
C ALA A 64 -6.51 -3.82 21.65
N LEU A 65 -5.92 -4.52 20.68
CA LEU A 65 -6.16 -5.94 20.46
C LEU A 65 -5.61 -6.81 21.61
N GLU A 66 -4.42 -6.50 22.11
CA GLU A 66 -3.85 -7.22 23.27
C GLU A 66 -4.66 -6.93 24.55
N GLU A 67 -5.09 -5.69 24.76
CA GLU A 67 -6.01 -5.35 25.86
C GLU A 67 -7.32 -6.15 25.77
N ALA A 68 -7.92 -6.23 24.58
CA ALA A 68 -9.12 -7.03 24.37
C ALA A 68 -8.91 -8.51 24.72
N ARG A 69 -7.75 -9.07 24.37
CA ARG A 69 -7.37 -10.43 24.72
C ARG A 69 -7.27 -10.62 26.23
N VAL A 70 -6.61 -9.70 26.93
CA VAL A 70 -6.48 -9.72 28.40
C VAL A 70 -7.85 -9.63 29.07
N HIS A 71 -8.70 -8.68 28.65
CA HIS A 71 -10.06 -8.55 29.18
C HIS A 71 -10.88 -9.81 28.97
N ALA A 72 -10.82 -10.40 27.79
CA ALA A 72 -11.58 -11.61 27.50
C ALA A 72 -11.10 -12.82 28.32
N SER A 73 -9.78 -12.97 28.54
CA SER A 73 -9.25 -14.01 29.42
C SER A 73 -9.65 -13.86 30.89
N ALA A 74 -9.99 -12.64 31.30
CA ALA A 74 -10.48 -12.31 32.64
C ALA A 74 -12.02 -12.35 32.75
N GLY A 75 -12.74 -12.82 31.71
CA GLY A 75 -14.21 -12.83 31.69
C GLY A 75 -14.86 -11.44 31.58
N ARG A 76 -14.07 -10.39 31.34
CA ARG A 76 -14.51 -8.99 31.24
C ARG A 76 -14.96 -8.67 29.82
N ARG A 77 -16.17 -9.10 29.47
CA ARG A 77 -16.65 -9.10 28.08
C ARG A 77 -16.88 -7.68 27.51
N ALA A 78 -17.49 -6.79 28.28
CA ALA A 78 -17.78 -5.42 27.83
C ALA A 78 -16.50 -4.62 27.56
N GLU A 79 -15.48 -4.81 28.39
CA GLU A 79 -14.17 -4.19 28.23
C GLU A 79 -13.41 -4.78 27.04
N ALA A 80 -13.53 -6.09 26.81
CA ALA A 80 -13.00 -6.72 25.60
C ALA A 80 -13.65 -6.14 24.33
N ALA A 81 -14.98 -6.02 24.31
CA ALA A 81 -15.72 -5.43 23.20
C ALA A 81 -15.34 -3.96 22.96
N SER A 82 -15.18 -3.18 24.02
CA SER A 82 -14.73 -1.77 23.95
C SER A 82 -13.30 -1.63 23.41
N ALA A 83 -12.40 -2.54 23.78
CA ALA A 83 -11.03 -2.56 23.26
C ALA A 83 -10.99 -2.97 21.78
N LEU A 84 -11.79 -3.96 21.35
CA LEU A 84 -11.96 -4.30 19.93
C LEU A 84 -12.54 -3.14 19.12
N ALA A 85 -13.51 -2.40 19.67
CA ALA A 85 -14.06 -1.20 19.04
C ALA A 85 -13.01 -0.10 18.83
N ARG A 86 -12.08 0.08 19.78
CA ARG A 86 -10.93 0.99 19.60
C ARG A 86 -9.99 0.53 18.49
N ALA A 87 -9.69 -0.76 18.40
CA ALA A 87 -8.89 -1.30 17.30
C ALA A 87 -9.52 -1.03 15.92
N LEU A 88 -10.85 -1.18 15.80
CA LEU A 88 -11.59 -0.81 14.59
C LEU A 88 -11.54 0.70 14.29
N GLY A 89 -11.57 1.54 15.33
CA GLY A 89 -11.36 2.98 15.20
C GLY A 89 -10.01 3.31 14.55
N ARG A 90 -8.93 2.68 15.02
CA ARG A 90 -7.59 2.84 14.43
C ARG A 90 -7.49 2.30 13.01
N ALA A 91 -8.14 1.17 12.72
CA ALA A 91 -8.20 0.64 11.36
C ALA A 91 -8.88 1.63 10.40
N LYS A 92 -9.98 2.26 10.81
CA LYS A 92 -10.67 3.29 10.02
C LYS A 92 -9.79 4.53 9.77
N GLU A 93 -9.05 4.99 10.77
CA GLU A 93 -8.11 6.10 10.62
C GLU A 93 -6.96 5.76 9.65
N LEU A 94 -6.43 4.53 9.72
CA LEU A 94 -5.41 4.04 8.80
C LEU A 94 -5.93 4.02 7.36
N GLU A 95 -7.14 3.50 7.14
CA GLU A 95 -7.78 3.45 5.83
C GLU A 95 -7.96 4.85 5.22
N GLY A 96 -8.26 5.86 6.05
CA GLY A 96 -8.37 7.26 5.65
C GLY A 96 -7.10 7.87 5.05
N ARG A 97 -5.94 7.23 5.21
CA ARG A 97 -4.64 7.70 4.67
C ARG A 97 -4.41 7.39 3.20
N ARG A 98 -5.27 6.59 2.57
CA ARG A 98 -5.27 6.32 1.11
C ARG A 98 -3.92 5.83 0.57
N SER A 99 -3.20 5.01 1.35
CA SER A 99 -1.99 4.31 0.90
C SER A 99 -2.18 2.80 1.00
N PHE A 100 -1.48 2.03 0.17
CA PHE A 100 -1.56 0.58 0.19
C PHE A 100 -1.14 0.01 1.55
N VAL A 101 0.01 0.48 2.07
CA VAL A 101 0.54 0.03 3.37
C VAL A 101 -0.49 0.29 4.47
N SER A 102 -1.07 1.49 4.52
CA SER A 102 -2.09 1.83 5.52
C SER A 102 -3.34 0.95 5.39
N SER A 103 -3.79 0.69 4.16
CA SER A 103 -4.95 -0.17 3.88
C SER A 103 -4.69 -1.63 4.27
N PHE A 104 -3.48 -2.11 4.01
CA PHE A 104 -3.05 -3.46 4.39
C PHE A 104 -2.96 -3.62 5.91
N VAL A 105 -2.37 -2.67 6.63
CA VAL A 105 -2.33 -2.77 8.11
C VAL A 105 -3.71 -2.55 8.73
N ALA A 106 -4.56 -1.72 8.13
CA ALA A 106 -5.96 -1.59 8.54
C ALA A 106 -6.71 -2.91 8.38
N SER A 107 -6.56 -3.59 7.25
CA SER A 107 -7.18 -4.90 7.03
C SER A 107 -6.69 -5.94 8.03
N LYS A 108 -5.40 -5.94 8.42
CA LYS A 108 -4.88 -6.83 9.47
C LYS A 108 -5.54 -6.58 10.83
N LEU A 109 -5.73 -5.33 11.24
CA LEU A 109 -6.44 -5.01 12.48
C LEU A 109 -7.90 -5.49 12.42
N VAL A 110 -8.59 -5.23 11.30
CA VAL A 110 -9.96 -5.71 11.09
C VAL A 110 -10.03 -7.23 11.14
N ALA A 111 -9.12 -7.93 10.46
CA ALA A 111 -9.07 -9.40 10.44
C ALA A 111 -8.95 -9.98 11.85
N HIS A 112 -8.07 -9.42 12.70
CA HIS A 112 -7.94 -9.84 14.09
C HIS A 112 -9.20 -9.62 14.92
N VAL A 113 -9.92 -8.50 14.71
CA VAL A 113 -11.20 -8.28 15.37
C VAL A 113 -12.22 -9.32 14.91
N LEU A 114 -12.29 -9.60 13.61
CA LEU A 114 -13.20 -10.60 13.04
C LEU A 114 -12.88 -12.02 13.54
N ASP A 115 -11.60 -12.38 13.66
CA ASP A 115 -11.17 -13.66 14.25
C ASP A 115 -11.67 -13.81 15.68
N ARG A 116 -11.61 -12.73 16.47
CA ARG A 116 -12.10 -12.76 17.85
C ARG A 116 -13.61 -12.89 17.92
N THR A 117 -14.35 -12.17 17.08
CA THR A 117 -15.82 -12.27 17.03
C THR A 117 -16.30 -13.60 16.48
N ASP A 118 -15.57 -14.23 15.55
CA ASP A 118 -15.93 -15.56 15.07
C ASP A 118 -15.66 -16.64 16.13
N GLY A 119 -14.61 -16.47 16.94
CA GLY A 119 -14.31 -17.36 18.07
C GLY A 119 -15.20 -17.16 19.30
N ASP A 120 -15.81 -15.99 19.44
CA ASP A 120 -16.80 -15.69 20.49
C ASP A 120 -17.91 -14.80 19.91
N PRO A 121 -18.92 -15.40 19.25
CA PRO A 121 -20.00 -14.67 18.57
C PRO A 121 -20.81 -13.80 19.52
N SER A 122 -20.82 -14.16 20.81
CA SER A 122 -21.53 -13.43 21.82
C SER A 122 -21.06 -11.97 21.86
N LEU A 123 -19.78 -11.67 21.62
CA LEU A 123 -19.23 -10.30 21.58
C LEU A 123 -20.01 -9.33 20.68
N LEU A 124 -20.72 -9.85 19.67
CA LEU A 124 -21.54 -9.04 18.76
C LEU A 124 -22.80 -8.46 19.41
N ASP A 125 -23.26 -9.00 20.54
CA ASP A 125 -24.40 -8.44 21.30
C ASP A 125 -24.03 -7.14 22.03
N ASP A 126 -22.73 -6.82 22.14
CA ASP A 126 -22.28 -5.57 22.74
C ASP A 126 -22.54 -4.39 21.79
N PRO A 127 -23.32 -3.37 22.21
CA PRO A 127 -23.73 -2.28 21.34
C PRO A 127 -22.55 -1.41 20.86
N VAL A 128 -21.47 -1.32 21.65
CA VAL A 128 -20.28 -0.53 21.29
C VAL A 128 -19.54 -1.18 20.14
N LEU A 129 -19.30 -2.49 20.23
CA LEU A 129 -18.63 -3.24 19.16
C LEU A 129 -19.50 -3.34 17.91
N ALA A 130 -20.80 -3.61 18.05
CA ALA A 130 -21.74 -3.65 16.93
C ALA A 130 -21.79 -2.30 16.19
N ALA A 131 -21.82 -1.17 16.91
CA ALA A 131 -21.78 0.16 16.30
C ALA A 131 -20.43 0.45 15.63
N ALA A 132 -19.31 0.00 16.20
CA ALA A 132 -18.00 0.12 15.58
C ALA A 132 -17.90 -0.69 14.28
N LEU A 133 -18.33 -1.95 14.27
CA LEU A 133 -18.37 -2.80 13.08
C LEU A 133 -19.21 -2.19 11.96
N ARG A 134 -20.42 -1.69 12.28
CA ARG A 134 -21.31 -1.04 11.30
C ARG A 134 -20.66 0.16 10.60
N ARG A 135 -19.84 0.92 11.31
CA ARG A 135 -19.16 2.14 10.81
C ARG A 135 -17.80 1.89 10.17
N THR A 136 -17.23 0.69 10.31
CA THR A 136 -15.95 0.33 9.70
C THR A 136 -16.19 -0.19 8.30
N THR A 137 -15.40 0.31 7.35
CA THR A 137 -15.41 -0.09 5.94
C THR A 137 -13.98 -0.12 5.45
N LEU A 138 -13.67 -0.94 4.45
CA LEU A 138 -12.38 -0.93 3.75
C LEU A 138 -12.57 -0.54 2.28
N PRO A 139 -12.75 0.76 1.93
CA PRO A 139 -12.95 1.20 0.56
C PRO A 139 -11.82 0.78 -0.39
N SER A 140 -10.58 0.67 0.10
CA SER A 140 -9.43 0.14 -0.65
C SER A 140 -9.67 -1.26 -1.18
N ALA A 141 -10.52 -2.09 -0.55
CA ALA A 141 -10.84 -3.42 -1.04
C ALA A 141 -11.53 -3.42 -2.42
N ARG A 142 -12.17 -2.32 -2.81
CA ARG A 142 -12.77 -2.21 -4.17
C ARG A 142 -11.74 -1.88 -5.23
N ARG A 143 -10.62 -1.28 -4.82
CA ARG A 143 -9.53 -0.83 -5.69
C ARG A 143 -8.18 -1.00 -4.99
N PRO A 144 -7.76 -2.24 -4.70
CA PRO A 144 -6.65 -2.50 -3.79
C PRO A 144 -5.29 -2.02 -4.31
N LEU A 145 -5.18 -1.69 -5.60
CA LEU A 145 -3.94 -1.20 -6.21
C LEU A 145 -4.02 0.26 -6.68
N ALA A 146 -5.12 0.97 -6.39
CA ALA A 146 -5.30 2.36 -6.85
C ALA A 146 -4.22 3.33 -6.33
N SER A 147 -3.78 3.21 -5.08
CA SER A 147 -2.72 4.07 -4.54
C SER A 147 -1.39 3.84 -5.24
N GLU A 148 -1.05 2.56 -5.51
CA GLU A 148 0.19 2.19 -6.19
C GLU A 148 0.15 2.63 -7.65
N ARG A 149 -1.01 2.55 -8.29
CA ARG A 149 -1.22 3.09 -9.63
C ARG A 149 -0.95 4.60 -9.66
N LEU A 150 -1.56 5.37 -8.77
CA LEU A 150 -1.34 6.81 -8.69
C LEU A 150 0.11 7.16 -8.38
N HIS A 151 0.76 6.40 -7.48
CA HIS A 151 2.16 6.61 -7.13
C HIS A 151 3.09 6.34 -8.32
N ALA A 152 2.91 5.22 -9.03
CA ALA A 152 3.70 4.87 -10.20
C ALA A 152 3.53 5.90 -11.32
N LEU A 153 2.30 6.33 -11.59
CA LEU A 153 2.01 7.37 -12.60
C LEU A 153 2.63 8.71 -12.23
N ALA A 154 2.52 9.14 -10.97
CA ALA A 154 3.15 10.38 -10.50
C ALA A 154 4.67 10.33 -10.65
N ARG A 155 5.31 9.19 -10.32
CA ARG A 155 6.77 9.03 -10.50
C ARG A 155 7.17 9.13 -11.97
N LEU A 156 6.45 8.47 -12.86
CA LEU A 156 6.71 8.54 -14.30
C LEU A 156 6.53 9.96 -14.84
N ALA A 157 5.46 10.66 -14.45
CA ALA A 157 5.20 12.02 -14.90
C ALA A 157 6.31 13.02 -14.57
N THR A 158 7.11 12.78 -13.52
CA THR A 158 8.25 13.64 -13.15
C THR A 158 9.54 13.38 -13.93
N ILE A 159 9.62 12.29 -14.71
CA ILE A 159 10.85 11.91 -15.43
C ILE A 159 11.23 12.92 -16.52
N PRO A 160 10.31 13.39 -17.40
CA PRO A 160 10.67 14.30 -18.48
C PRO A 160 11.29 15.61 -17.99
N GLU A 161 10.79 16.16 -16.88
CA GLU A 161 11.29 17.40 -16.25
C GLU A 161 12.73 17.26 -15.71
N GLN A 162 13.20 16.04 -15.49
CA GLN A 162 14.54 15.76 -14.96
C GLN A 162 15.60 15.57 -16.06
N VAL A 163 15.20 15.62 -17.34
CA VAL A 163 16.08 15.29 -18.48
C VAL A 163 16.36 16.54 -19.34
N PRO A 164 17.63 16.80 -19.73
CA PRO A 164 17.96 17.94 -20.58
C PRO A 164 17.31 17.88 -21.98
N LEU A 165 16.97 19.06 -22.51
CA LEU A 165 16.14 19.32 -23.70
C LEU A 165 16.48 18.50 -24.96
N ARG A 166 17.74 18.12 -25.19
CA ARG A 166 18.16 17.38 -26.40
C ARG A 166 17.61 15.96 -26.49
N THR A 167 17.21 15.36 -25.36
CA THR A 167 16.61 14.01 -25.31
C THR A 167 15.13 14.05 -24.91
N GLY A 168 14.54 15.23 -24.74
CA GLY A 168 13.19 15.43 -24.19
C GLY A 168 12.10 14.65 -24.93
N GLY A 169 12.02 14.78 -26.26
CA GLY A 169 10.96 14.11 -27.05
C GLY A 169 11.01 12.57 -26.99
N LEU A 170 12.20 11.96 -26.94
CA LEU A 170 12.33 10.51 -26.77
C LEU A 170 11.94 10.09 -25.35
N VAL A 171 12.34 10.87 -24.33
CA VAL A 171 11.99 10.59 -22.93
C VAL A 171 10.50 10.75 -22.68
N GLU A 172 9.85 11.74 -23.26
CA GLU A 172 8.40 11.92 -23.20
C GLU A 172 7.65 10.73 -23.80
N SER A 173 8.08 10.23 -24.98
CA SER A 173 7.49 9.04 -25.61
C SER A 173 7.66 7.80 -24.73
N VAL A 174 8.87 7.50 -24.26
CA VAL A 174 9.16 6.33 -23.41
C VAL A 174 8.39 6.40 -22.10
N THR A 175 8.27 7.59 -21.51
CA THR A 175 7.52 7.80 -20.27
C THR A 175 6.03 7.58 -20.50
N THR A 176 5.48 8.09 -21.60
CA THR A 176 4.06 7.90 -21.95
C THR A 176 3.73 6.43 -22.17
N ASP A 177 4.58 5.69 -22.89
CA ASP A 177 4.41 4.26 -23.09
C ASP A 177 4.53 3.48 -21.77
N ALA A 178 5.47 3.86 -20.90
CA ALA A 178 5.58 3.29 -19.57
C ALA A 178 4.35 3.56 -18.70
N MET A 179 3.74 4.76 -18.79
CA MET A 179 2.50 5.09 -18.07
C MET A 179 1.35 4.20 -18.52
N ARG A 180 1.17 4.01 -19.85
CA ARG A 180 0.17 3.09 -20.40
C ARG A 180 0.39 1.65 -19.95
N GLU A 181 1.65 1.20 -19.94
CA GLU A 181 2.00 -0.15 -19.49
C GLU A 181 1.70 -0.35 -17.99
N VAL A 182 2.01 0.64 -17.15
CA VAL A 182 1.66 0.63 -15.72
C VAL A 182 0.14 0.57 -15.53
N GLU A 183 -0.63 1.39 -16.23
CA GLU A 183 -2.10 1.38 -16.13
C GLU A 183 -2.68 0.02 -16.52
N ARG A 184 -2.23 -0.54 -17.64
CA ARG A 184 -2.64 -1.87 -18.10
C ARG A 184 -2.27 -2.94 -17.08
N THR A 185 -1.01 -3.00 -16.65
CA THR A 185 -0.50 -4.05 -15.76
C THR A 185 -1.20 -4.02 -14.40
N LEU A 186 -1.29 -2.84 -13.77
CA LEU A 186 -1.95 -2.71 -12.47
C LEU A 186 -3.47 -2.90 -12.58
N GLY A 187 -4.07 -2.54 -13.72
CA GLY A 187 -5.47 -2.83 -14.00
C GLY A 187 -5.75 -4.34 -14.10
N GLU A 188 -4.90 -5.08 -14.80
CA GLU A 188 -4.97 -6.55 -14.90
C GLU A 188 -4.77 -7.23 -13.54
N MET A 189 -3.77 -6.77 -12.77
CA MET A 189 -3.53 -7.24 -11.40
C MET A 189 -4.75 -6.96 -10.50
N GLU A 190 -5.30 -5.75 -10.54
CA GLU A 190 -6.46 -5.34 -9.72
C GLU A 190 -7.68 -6.20 -10.07
N ALA A 191 -7.97 -6.41 -11.35
CA ALA A 191 -9.06 -7.28 -11.80
C ALA A 191 -8.87 -8.74 -11.34
N ALA A 192 -7.65 -9.27 -11.43
CA ALA A 192 -7.35 -10.64 -10.99
C ALA A 192 -7.50 -10.80 -9.46
N VAL A 193 -7.03 -9.83 -8.67
CA VAL A 193 -7.21 -9.82 -7.21
C VAL A 193 -8.68 -9.76 -6.83
N LEU A 194 -9.47 -8.91 -7.49
CA LEU A 194 -10.91 -8.79 -7.23
C LEU A 194 -11.67 -10.08 -7.61
N ALA A 195 -11.19 -10.82 -8.61
CA ALA A 195 -11.69 -12.14 -8.98
C ALA A 195 -11.20 -13.28 -8.06
N GLY A 196 -10.26 -13.01 -7.14
CA GLY A 196 -9.64 -14.02 -6.28
C GLY A 196 -8.57 -14.87 -6.97
N ASP A 197 -8.15 -14.52 -8.19
CA ASP A 197 -7.15 -15.23 -8.98
C ASP A 197 -5.74 -14.63 -8.74
N LEU A 198 -5.11 -15.04 -7.64
CA LEU A 198 -3.79 -14.53 -7.26
C LEU A 198 -2.69 -14.95 -8.24
N ALA A 199 -2.80 -16.13 -8.86
CA ALA A 199 -1.82 -16.61 -9.83
C ALA A 199 -1.80 -15.73 -11.09
N ARG A 200 -2.99 -15.37 -11.59
CA ARG A 200 -3.10 -14.42 -12.71
C ARG A 200 -2.62 -13.03 -12.33
N CYS A 201 -2.85 -12.58 -11.09
CA CYS A 201 -2.27 -11.33 -10.62
C CYS A 201 -0.74 -11.36 -10.64
N GLU A 202 -0.13 -12.43 -10.13
CA GLU A 202 1.33 -12.58 -10.11
C GLU A 202 1.91 -12.64 -11.54
N GLN A 203 1.24 -13.33 -12.44
CA GLN A 203 1.61 -13.38 -13.86
C GLN A 203 1.54 -11.99 -14.51
N ALA A 204 0.48 -11.23 -14.25
CA ALA A 204 0.36 -9.84 -14.72
C ALA A 204 1.51 -8.98 -14.17
N ALA A 205 1.82 -9.08 -12.89
CA ALA A 205 2.93 -8.36 -12.26
C ALA A 205 4.28 -8.67 -12.92
N LEU A 206 4.52 -9.94 -13.27
CA LEU A 206 5.73 -10.39 -13.96
C LEU A 206 5.79 -9.96 -15.44
N SER A 207 4.66 -9.56 -16.03
CA SER A 207 4.60 -9.13 -17.44
C SER A 207 5.16 -7.73 -17.69
N SER A 208 5.36 -6.93 -16.63
CA SER A 208 5.90 -5.57 -16.72
C SER A 208 7.36 -5.55 -17.18
N ARG A 209 7.69 -4.64 -18.09
CA ARG A 209 9.01 -4.50 -18.71
C ARG A 209 9.54 -3.06 -18.59
N GLY A 210 10.80 -2.87 -18.99
CA GLY A 210 11.42 -1.56 -19.14
C GLY A 210 11.31 -0.64 -17.92
N VAL A 211 10.95 0.63 -18.16
CA VAL A 211 10.78 1.66 -17.12
C VAL A 211 9.55 1.39 -16.26
N ALA A 212 8.47 0.84 -16.83
CA ALA A 212 7.26 0.46 -16.10
C ALA A 212 7.58 -0.54 -14.98
N ARG A 213 8.44 -1.53 -15.23
CA ARG A 213 8.87 -2.52 -14.23
C ARG A 213 9.53 -1.90 -12.99
N GLN A 214 10.19 -0.75 -13.14
CA GLN A 214 10.91 -0.10 -12.04
C GLN A 214 9.98 0.66 -11.07
N VAL A 215 8.76 0.95 -11.51
CA VAL A 215 7.76 1.70 -10.74
C VAL A 215 6.53 0.86 -10.38
N THR A 216 6.34 -0.27 -11.05
CA THR A 216 5.24 -1.22 -10.76
C THR A 216 5.57 -2.06 -9.54
N VAL A 217 4.55 -2.37 -8.73
CA VAL A 217 4.71 -3.26 -7.57
C VAL A 217 4.91 -4.71 -7.99
N GLY A 218 5.68 -5.45 -7.19
CA GLY A 218 6.02 -6.85 -7.49
C GLY A 218 4.90 -7.85 -7.16
N PRO A 219 5.08 -9.13 -7.54
CA PRO A 219 4.07 -10.19 -7.35
C PRO A 219 3.61 -10.39 -5.90
N SER A 220 4.49 -10.12 -4.92
CA SER A 220 4.17 -10.24 -3.49
C SER A 220 3.01 -9.33 -3.04
N PHE A 221 2.71 -8.26 -3.78
CA PHE A 221 1.57 -7.39 -3.51
C PHE A 221 0.22 -8.07 -3.78
N CYS A 222 0.16 -9.05 -4.69
CA CYS A 222 -1.06 -9.77 -5.03
C CYS A 222 -1.68 -10.45 -3.81
N LYS A 223 -0.86 -11.16 -3.02
CA LYS A 223 -1.32 -11.79 -1.78
C LYS A 223 -1.87 -10.76 -0.79
N HIS A 224 -1.16 -9.67 -0.56
CA HIS A 224 -1.57 -8.63 0.38
C HIS A 224 -2.85 -7.92 -0.07
N ALA A 225 -2.98 -7.62 -1.36
CA ALA A 225 -4.18 -7.06 -1.95
C ALA A 225 -5.38 -8.02 -1.80
N GLY A 226 -5.18 -9.31 -2.06
CA GLY A 226 -6.18 -10.36 -1.84
C GLY A 226 -6.62 -10.48 -0.38
N GLU A 227 -5.70 -10.35 0.58
CA GLU A 227 -6.01 -10.31 2.00
C GLU A 227 -6.92 -9.12 2.37
N VAL A 228 -6.71 -7.94 1.77
CA VAL A 228 -7.62 -6.78 1.95
C VAL A 228 -9.02 -7.09 1.42
N VAL A 229 -9.13 -7.64 0.20
CA VAL A 229 -10.41 -7.97 -0.44
C VAL A 229 -11.19 -9.01 0.37
N THR A 230 -10.52 -10.11 0.73
CA THR A 230 -11.13 -11.20 1.51
C THR A 230 -11.56 -10.75 2.91
N THR A 231 -10.74 -9.94 3.57
CA THR A 231 -11.08 -9.35 4.88
C THR A 231 -12.31 -8.45 4.78
N ASN A 232 -12.39 -7.61 3.73
CA ASN A 232 -13.56 -6.76 3.52
C ASN A 232 -14.82 -7.59 3.28
N ALA A 233 -14.75 -8.64 2.44
CA ALA A 233 -15.90 -9.53 2.24
C ALA A 233 -16.38 -10.18 3.55
N ARG A 234 -15.47 -10.54 4.45
CA ARG A 234 -15.81 -11.06 5.78
C ARG A 234 -16.40 -9.98 6.69
N LEU A 235 -15.83 -8.78 6.68
CA LEU A 235 -16.37 -7.62 7.40
C LEU A 235 -17.82 -7.33 6.97
N GLU A 236 -18.11 -7.30 5.66
CA GLU A 236 -19.46 -7.08 5.15
C GLU A 236 -20.46 -8.14 5.63
N ARG A 237 -20.05 -9.42 5.69
CA ARG A 237 -20.90 -10.49 6.25
C ARG A 237 -21.20 -10.27 7.73
N VAL A 238 -20.21 -9.87 8.53
CA VAL A 238 -20.42 -9.59 9.96
C VAL A 238 -21.27 -8.33 10.14
N ARG A 239 -21.04 -7.28 9.34
CA ARG A 239 -21.86 -6.05 9.33
C ARG A 239 -23.33 -6.33 9.04
N ALA A 240 -23.62 -7.22 8.10
CA ALA A 240 -24.99 -7.64 7.80
C ALA A 240 -25.66 -8.31 9.01
N ARG A 241 -24.93 -9.15 9.76
CA ARG A 241 -25.47 -9.83 10.96
C ARG A 241 -25.78 -8.87 12.10
N VAL A 242 -24.96 -7.84 12.32
CA VAL A 242 -25.17 -6.86 13.41
C VAL A 242 -26.10 -5.71 13.04
N SER A 243 -26.67 -5.73 11.83
CA SER A 243 -27.60 -4.71 11.33
C SER A 243 -29.03 -5.22 11.20
N GLY A 244 -29.23 -6.54 11.23
CA GLY A 244 -30.55 -7.18 11.33
C GLY A 244 -30.94 -7.36 12.79
#